data_AF-A0A7C3JZA7-F1
#
_entry.id   AF-A0A7C3JZA7-F1
#
_cell.length_a   1.000
_cell.length_b   1.000
_cell.length_c   1.000
_cell.angle_alpha   90.00
_cell.angle_beta   90.00
_cell.angle_gamma   90.00
#
_symmetry.space_group_name_H-M   'P 1'
#
loop_
_entity.id
_entity.type
_entity.pdbx_description
1 polymer ?
#
loop_
_entity_poly.entity_id
_entity_poly.type
_entity_poly.pdbx_seq_one_letter_code
_entity_poly.pdbx_strand_id
1 'polypeptide(L)'
;MSLNIKDPEAHRLARELASLTGESMTRAVTVAIQERLASLRQRRGRRLSERILEIGRDCAARLREPYRSIDHAEFLYDERGLPRR
;
A
#
# COMPACT_ATOMS: atom_id res chain seq x y z
N MET A 1 25.69 -9.11 12.58
CA MET A 1 26.15 -8.11 11.59
C MET A 1 26.23 -6.74 12.26
N SER A 2 27.20 -5.90 11.91
CA SER A 2 27.36 -4.56 12.48
C SER A 2 26.90 -3.48 11.52
N LEU A 3 26.01 -2.59 11.98
CA LEU A 3 25.65 -1.36 11.29
C LEU A 3 26.62 -0.25 11.74
N ASN A 4 27.45 0.27 10.84
CA ASN A 4 28.38 1.36 11.15
C ASN A 4 27.84 2.68 10.58
N ILE A 5 27.44 3.60 11.45
CA ILE A 5 26.97 4.94 11.08
C ILE A 5 27.97 5.95 11.65
N LYS A 6 28.74 6.60 10.76
CA LYS A 6 29.74 7.63 11.12
C LYS A 6 29.13 9.02 11.12
N ASP A 7 28.00 9.17 11.80
CA ASP A 7 27.30 10.44 11.94
C ASP A 7 27.16 10.78 13.44
N PRO A 8 27.78 11.88 13.92
CA PRO A 8 27.75 12.24 15.34
C PRO A 8 26.33 12.46 15.87
N GLU A 9 25.43 12.97 15.03
CA GLU A 9 24.06 13.28 15.41
C GLU A 9 23.22 12.01 15.56
N ALA A 10 23.35 11.06 14.63
CA ALA A 10 22.73 9.74 14.75
C ALA A 10 23.15 9.03 16.04
N HIS A 11 24.44 9.14 16.43
CA HIS A 11 24.93 8.56 17.67
C HIS A 11 24.35 9.26 18.91
N ARG A 12 24.23 10.60 18.88
CA ARG A 12 23.59 11.39 19.94
C ARG A 12 22.13 10.99 20.12
N LEU A 13 21.37 10.95 19.02
CA LEU A 13 19.95 10.58 19.00
C LEU A 13 19.73 9.14 19.47
N ALA A 14 20.58 8.20 19.04
CA ALA A 14 20.50 6.81 19.47
C ALA A 14 20.73 6.65 20.98
N ARG A 15 21.68 7.40 21.54
CA ARG A 15 21.96 7.40 22.98
C ARG A 15 20.83 8.04 23.79
N GLU A 16 20.28 9.15 23.31
CA GLU A 16 19.13 9.81 23.92
C GLU A 16 17.90 8.89 23.94
N LEU A 17 17.59 8.27 22.80
CA LEU A 17 16.49 7.31 22.68
C LEU A 17 16.65 6.12 23.63
N ALA A 18 17.85 5.54 23.72
CA ALA A 18 18.16 4.46 24.65
C ALA A 18 17.94 4.87 26.11
N SER A 19 18.38 6.08 26.46
CA SER A 19 18.24 6.62 27.82
C SER A 19 16.77 6.85 28.20
N LEU A 20 15.96 7.37 27.28
CA LEU A 20 14.54 7.62 27.50
C LEU A 20 13.71 6.32 27.57
N THR A 21 14.10 5.29 26.81
CA THR A 21 13.38 4.01 26.75
C THR A 21 13.85 3.01 27.80
N GLY A 22 15.01 3.21 28.40
CA GLY A 22 15.65 2.23 29.29
C GLY A 22 16.17 0.99 28.54
N GLU A 23 16.22 1.04 27.20
CA GLU A 23 16.67 -0.06 26.36
C GLU A 23 18.16 0.08 25.99
N SER A 24 18.76 -1.00 25.48
CA SER A 24 20.08 -0.90 24.86
C SER A 24 20.02 -0.06 23.58
N MET A 25 21.10 0.65 23.25
CA MET A 25 21.18 1.47 22.03
C MET A 25 20.83 0.67 20.76
N THR A 26 21.28 -0.59 20.68
CA THR A 26 20.93 -1.49 19.57
C THR A 26 19.43 -1.75 19.51
N ARG A 27 18.78 -2.01 20.66
CA ARG A 27 17.35 -2.32 20.71
C ARG A 27 16.53 -1.08 20.34
N ALA A 28 16.82 0.06 20.97
CA ALA A 28 16.17 1.34 20.72
C ALA A 28 16.22 1.73 19.24
N VAL A 29 17.40 1.68 18.61
CA VAL A 29 17.57 1.98 17.18
C VAL A 29 16.82 0.96 16.31
N THR A 30 16.87 -0.33 16.65
CA THR A 30 16.16 -1.37 15.91
C THR A 30 14.65 -1.13 15.91
N VAL A 31 14.07 -0.80 17.07
CA VAL A 31 12.64 -0.49 17.21
C VAL A 31 12.28 0.75 16.42
N ALA A 32 13.04 1.85 16.56
CA ALA A 32 12.77 3.08 15.83
C ALA A 32 12.80 2.89 14.30
N ILE A 33 13.74 2.10 13.79
CA ILE A 33 13.80 1.75 12.36
C ILE A 33 12.58 0.92 11.96
N GLN A 34 12.20 -0.08 12.76
CA GLN A 34 11.02 -0.91 12.49
C GLN A 34 9.75 -0.08 12.45
N GLU A 35 9.55 0.81 13.41
CA GLU A 35 8.39 1.71 13.49
C GLU A 35 8.34 2.65 12.28
N ARG A 36 9.47 3.26 11.91
CA ARG A 36 9.54 4.14 10.74
C ARG A 36 9.24 3.39 9.45
N LEU A 37 9.79 2.18 9.28
CA LEU A 37 9.52 1.34 8.12
C LEU A 37 8.05 0.88 8.09
N ALA A 38 7.47 0.49 9.23
CA ALA A 38 6.07 0.12 9.33
C ALA A 38 5.17 1.30 8.96
N SER A 39 5.42 2.49 9.51
CA SER A 39 4.69 3.72 9.17
C SER A 39 4.78 4.04 7.68
N LEU A 40 5.96 3.95 7.07
CA LEU A 40 6.15 4.19 5.64
C LEU A 40 5.47 3.12 4.78
N ARG A 41 5.48 1.85 5.20
CA ARG A 41 4.77 0.75 4.52
C ARG A 41 3.26 0.91 4.62
N GLN A 42 2.74 1.35 5.76
CA GLN A 42 1.32 1.65 5.95
C GLN A 42 0.87 2.89 5.17
N ARG A 43 1.70 3.94 5.09
CA ARG A 43 1.45 5.12 4.23
C ARG A 43 1.52 4.78 2.75
N ARG A 44 2.35 3.80 2.38
CA ARG A 44 2.32 3.13 1.07
C ARG A 44 1.23 2.04 0.98
N GLY A 45 0.41 1.89 2.02
CA GLY A 45 -0.57 0.82 2.20
C GLY A 45 -1.54 0.76 1.04
N ARG A 46 -1.72 -0.48 0.53
CA ARG A 46 -2.34 -0.85 -0.75
C ARG A 46 -2.09 0.19 -1.82
N ARG A 47 -1.07 -0.06 -2.66
CA ARG A 47 -0.92 0.70 -3.92
C ARG A 47 -2.31 0.89 -4.50
N LEU A 48 -2.69 2.11 -4.85
CA LEU A 48 -4.03 2.42 -5.36
C LEU A 48 -4.49 1.36 -6.39
N SER A 49 -3.54 0.85 -7.20
CA SER A 49 -3.71 -0.29 -8.09
C SER A 49 -4.25 -1.57 -7.43
N GLU A 50 -3.71 -2.01 -6.29
CA GLU A 50 -4.17 -3.19 -5.55
C GLU A 50 -5.60 -3.00 -5.04
N ARG A 51 -5.94 -1.80 -4.56
CA ARG A 51 -7.30 -1.47 -4.10
C ARG A 51 -8.29 -1.42 -5.26
N ILE A 52 -7.90 -0.83 -6.40
CA ILE A 52 -8.71 -0.83 -7.63
C ILE A 52 -8.93 -2.27 -8.11
N LEU A 53 -7.89 -3.10 -8.12
CA LEU A 53 -8.00 -4.51 -8.53
C LEU A 53 -8.89 -5.33 -7.60
N GLU A 54 -8.86 -5.08 -6.29
CA GLU A 54 -9.76 -5.72 -5.34
C GLU A 54 -11.22 -5.35 -5.61
N ILE A 55 -11.52 -4.07 -5.79
CA ILE A 55 -12.87 -3.59 -6.14
C ILE A 55 -13.31 -4.22 -7.47
N GLY A 56 -12.44 -4.25 -8.48
CA GLY A 56 -12.73 -4.85 -9.78
C GLY A 56 -13.08 -6.34 -9.67
N ARG A 57 -12.32 -7.12 -8.88
CA ARG A 57 -12.62 -8.53 -8.63
C ARG A 57 -13.96 -8.73 -7.93
N ASP A 58 -14.24 -7.90 -6.93
CA ASP A 58 -15.49 -7.96 -6.18
C ASP A 58 -16.71 -7.62 -7.06
N CYS A 59 -16.62 -6.58 -7.88
CA CYS A 59 -17.65 -6.23 -8.87
C CYS A 59 -17.86 -7.36 -9.90
N ALA A 60 -16.77 -7.90 -10.46
CA ALA A 60 -16.83 -8.97 -11.45
C ALA A 60 -17.47 -10.26 -10.91
N ALA A 61 -17.28 -10.56 -9.63
CA ALA A 61 -17.90 -11.71 -8.97
C ALA A 61 -19.43 -11.58 -8.83
N ARG A 62 -19.96 -10.36 -8.81
CA ARG A 62 -21.39 -10.07 -8.63
C ARG A 62 -22.15 -9.92 -9.96
N LEU A 63 -21.45 -9.76 -11.09
CA LEU A 63 -22.07 -9.67 -12.40
C LEU A 63 -22.72 -11.01 -12.81
N ARG A 64 -23.98 -10.93 -13.24
CA ARG A 64 -24.77 -12.07 -13.74
C ARG A 64 -24.84 -12.05 -15.27
N GLU A 65 -25.07 -13.23 -15.86
CA GLU A 65 -25.35 -13.32 -17.28
C GLU A 65 -26.70 -12.67 -17.64
N PRO A 66 -26.83 -12.07 -18.85
CA PRO A 66 -25.81 -11.99 -19.90
C PRO A 66 -24.81 -10.84 -19.71
N TYR A 67 -25.01 -9.95 -18.74
CA TYR A 67 -24.20 -8.73 -18.58
C TYR A 67 -22.72 -8.98 -18.28
N ARG A 68 -22.38 -10.20 -17.86
CA ARG A 68 -21.00 -10.63 -17.62
C ARG A 68 -20.23 -10.89 -18.92
N SER A 69 -20.89 -11.41 -19.96
CA SER A 69 -20.22 -11.78 -21.22
C SER A 69 -20.74 -11.04 -22.45
N ILE A 70 -21.76 -10.20 -22.31
CA ILE A 70 -22.35 -9.47 -23.43
C ILE A 70 -21.34 -8.51 -24.06
N ASP A 71 -21.38 -8.40 -25.38
CA ASP A 71 -20.73 -7.29 -26.06
C ASP A 71 -21.48 -5.99 -25.71
N HIS A 72 -20.87 -5.17 -24.86
CA HIS A 72 -21.46 -3.91 -24.43
C HIS A 72 -21.68 -2.94 -25.60
N ALA A 73 -20.86 -3.01 -26.66
CA ALA A 73 -21.02 -2.14 -27.82
C ALA A 73 -22.27 -2.53 -28.62
N GLU A 74 -22.46 -3.82 -28.93
CA GLU A 74 -23.66 -4.30 -29.61
C GLU A 74 -24.94 -4.12 -28.77
N PHE A 75 -24.80 -4.26 -27.44
CA PHE A 75 -25.92 -4.09 -26.52
C PHE A 75 -26.38 -2.62 -26.41
N LEU A 76 -25.43 -1.68 -26.33
CA LEU A 76 -25.73 -0.28 -26.07
C LEU A 76 -25.91 0.56 -27.35
N TYR A 77 -25.30 0.16 -28.46
CA TYR A 77 -25.24 0.95 -29.68
C TYR A 77 -25.77 0.20 -30.91
N ASP A 78 -26.35 0.93 -31.84
CA ASP A 78 -26.73 0.42 -33.16
C ASP A 78 -25.54 0.43 -34.14
N GLU A 79 -25.75 -0.07 -35.36
CA GLU A 79 -24.73 -0.12 -36.41
C GLU A 79 -24.21 1.27 -36.84
N ARG A 80 -24.92 2.34 -36.49
CA ARG A 80 -24.53 3.73 -36.73
C ARG A 80 -23.81 4.35 -35.54
N GLY A 81 -23.61 3.59 -34.46
CA GLY A 81 -22.99 4.04 -33.22
C GLY A 81 -23.91 4.89 -32.34
N LEU A 82 -25.22 4.89 -32.59
CA LEU A 82 -26.19 5.63 -31.77
C LEU A 82 -26.73 4.75 -30.64
N PRO A 83 -27.04 5.32 -29.45
CA PRO A 83 -27.61 4.55 -28.35
C PRO A 83 -28.92 3.87 -28.74
N ARG A 84 -29.03 2.56 -28.48
CA ARG A 84 -30.29 1.82 -28.59
C ARG A 84 -31.26 2.33 -27.50
N ARG A 85 -32.49 2.70 -27.89
CA ARG A 85 -33.57 3.13 -26.99
C ARG A 85 -34.41 1.96 -26.52
#